data_AF-A0A0N5A723-F1
#
_entry.id   AF-A0A0N5A723-F1
#
_cell.length_a   1.000
_cell.length_b   1.000
_cell.length_c   1.000
_cell.angle_alpha   90.00
_cell.angle_beta   90.00
_cell.angle_gamma   90.00
#
_symmetry.space_group_name_H-M   'P 1'
#
loop_
_entity.id
_entity.type
_entity.pdbx_description
1 polymer ?
#
loop_
_entity_poly.entity_id
_entity_poly.type
_entity_poly.pdbx_seq_one_letter_code
_entity_poly.pdbx_strand_id
1 'polypeptide(L)'
;MKLWEFLFIIYCILLCKLTIQTPDVNDFHFHLTSPSDVFIPVLDGFSGRLQCTVYRCKDQKLSVSWLKNDVAMFNNTKFLASSGVDPSSVILQHTIDEESVKGEECKEMFKLPQERTCQCITENYSLVLRNITKQDGGNYRCLINEVPQQLDFHVEVLNSGLKQGFHKHIKYDYTACCLERGINPLCRSMCKPRDMYLEVFDPISCQTADFKNFIHCVTDDGRKNYTSCCQSRSVPDFCHDFCSNNFTMLKRNHRLCLYYLPEIFECFNQQAEET
;
A
#
# COMPACT_ATOMS: atom_id res chain seq x y z
N MET A 1 26.94 8.60 -66.67
CA MET A 1 25.66 8.90 -65.99
C MET A 1 25.03 7.72 -65.26
N LYS A 2 25.01 6.49 -65.80
CA LYS A 2 24.29 5.35 -65.17
C LYS A 2 24.91 4.73 -63.90
N LEU A 3 26.22 4.89 -63.66
CA LEU A 3 26.89 4.29 -62.50
C LEU A 3 26.67 5.06 -61.19
N TRP A 4 26.48 6.38 -61.29
CA TRP A 4 26.30 7.27 -60.14
C TRP A 4 24.89 7.16 -59.56
N GLU A 5 23.88 6.98 -60.40
CA GLU A 5 22.51 6.67 -59.97
C GLU A 5 22.43 5.32 -59.23
N PHE A 6 23.18 4.31 -59.70
CA PHE A 6 23.22 2.99 -59.05
C PHE A 6 23.89 3.04 -57.67
N LEU A 7 24.99 3.79 -57.54
CA LEU A 7 25.66 4.01 -56.25
C LEU A 7 24.79 4.80 -55.27
N PHE A 8 24.01 5.77 -55.77
CA PHE A 8 23.07 6.54 -54.94
C PHE A 8 21.92 5.67 -54.42
N ILE A 9 21.37 4.79 -55.26
CA ILE A 9 20.33 3.82 -54.85
C ILE A 9 20.86 2.85 -53.81
N ILE A 10 22.07 2.31 -53.99
CA ILE A 10 22.70 1.40 -53.01
C ILE A 10 22.99 2.13 -51.69
N TYR A 11 23.43 3.39 -51.74
CA TYR A 11 23.65 4.22 -50.55
C TYR A 11 22.33 4.54 -49.82
N CYS A 12 21.25 4.83 -50.52
CA CYS A 12 19.91 4.99 -49.93
C CYS A 12 19.38 3.69 -49.32
N ILE A 13 19.61 2.53 -49.96
CA ILE A 13 19.23 1.22 -49.41
C ILE A 13 20.06 0.88 -48.17
N LEU A 14 21.35 1.19 -48.16
CA LEU A 14 22.24 1.00 -47.00
C LEU A 14 21.87 1.96 -45.86
N LEU A 15 21.52 3.22 -46.15
CA LEU A 15 21.01 4.17 -45.15
C LEU A 15 19.65 3.73 -44.58
N CYS A 16 18.75 3.19 -45.40
CA CYS A 16 17.49 2.59 -44.93
C CYS A 16 17.70 1.31 -44.09
N LYS A 17 18.83 0.60 -44.25
CA LYS A 17 19.19 -0.53 -43.37
C LYS A 17 19.92 -0.09 -42.10
N LEU A 18 20.40 1.16 -42.05
CA LEU A 18 21.07 1.78 -40.89
C LEU A 18 20.12 2.59 -40.00
N THR A 19 18.82 2.62 -40.31
CA THR A 19 17.83 2.98 -39.30
C THR A 19 17.85 1.91 -38.23
N ILE A 20 18.53 2.21 -37.13
CA ILE A 20 18.35 1.55 -35.84
C ILE A 20 16.84 1.49 -35.62
N GLN A 21 16.25 0.29 -35.74
CA GLN A 21 14.88 0.05 -35.30
C GLN A 21 14.87 0.38 -33.81
N THR A 22 14.44 1.60 -33.47
CA THR A 22 13.98 1.89 -32.14
C THR A 22 12.87 0.89 -31.87
N PRO A 23 12.95 0.06 -30.81
CA PRO A 23 11.89 -0.89 -30.50
C PRO A 23 10.56 -0.13 -30.51
N ASP A 24 9.62 -0.62 -31.31
CA ASP A 24 8.28 -0.04 -31.42
C ASP A 24 7.67 -0.04 -30.01
N VAL A 25 6.93 1.02 -29.66
CA VAL A 25 6.27 1.13 -28.34
C VAL A 25 5.35 -0.07 -28.08
N ASN A 26 4.91 -0.73 -29.16
CA ASN A 26 4.12 -1.97 -29.15
C ASN A 26 4.88 -3.24 -28.71
N ASP A 27 6.20 -3.19 -28.54
CA ASP A 27 7.04 -4.36 -28.16
C ASP A 27 7.31 -4.42 -26.63
N PHE A 28 6.79 -3.42 -25.90
CA PHE A 28 6.85 -3.29 -24.46
C PHE A 28 5.60 -3.89 -23.81
N HIS A 29 5.82 -4.96 -23.06
CA HIS A 29 4.76 -5.73 -22.42
C HIS A 29 4.83 -5.50 -20.92
N PHE A 30 4.17 -4.43 -20.49
CA PHE A 30 4.06 -4.04 -19.10
C PHE A 30 2.60 -4.02 -18.69
N HIS A 31 2.33 -4.37 -17.44
CA HIS A 31 1.01 -4.16 -16.86
C HIS A 31 1.14 -3.51 -15.50
N LEU A 32 0.65 -2.28 -15.41
CA LEU A 32 0.49 -1.56 -14.16
C LEU A 32 -0.83 -1.97 -13.50
N THR A 33 -0.80 -2.38 -12.24
CA THR A 33 -1.98 -2.84 -11.49
C THR A 33 -1.97 -2.31 -10.07
N SER A 34 -3.16 -2.23 -9.48
CA SER A 34 -3.32 -2.02 -8.05
C SER A 34 -4.59 -2.70 -7.57
N PRO A 35 -4.55 -3.39 -6.42
CA PRO A 35 -5.76 -3.82 -5.73
C PRO A 35 -6.35 -2.68 -4.87
N SER A 36 -5.69 -1.53 -4.74
CA SER A 36 -6.22 -0.38 -4.00
C SER A 36 -7.39 0.26 -4.75
N ASP A 37 -8.39 0.72 -4.02
CA ASP A 37 -9.50 1.50 -4.58
C ASP A 37 -9.00 2.82 -5.19
N VAL A 38 -9.76 3.36 -6.16
CA VAL A 38 -9.48 4.69 -6.74
C VAL A 38 -9.69 5.80 -5.71
N PHE A 39 -10.63 5.62 -4.79
CA PHE A 39 -10.93 6.55 -3.72
C PHE A 39 -10.50 5.95 -2.39
N ILE A 40 -9.53 6.57 -1.73
CA ILE A 40 -8.86 6.01 -0.56
C ILE A 40 -9.11 6.94 0.63
N PRO A 41 -10.12 6.61 1.47
CA PRO A 41 -10.32 7.33 2.72
C PRO A 41 -9.20 6.95 3.71
N VAL A 42 -8.49 7.96 4.22
CA VAL A 42 -7.45 7.80 5.23
C VAL A 42 -7.76 8.66 6.44
N LEU A 43 -7.29 8.24 7.60
CA LEU A 43 -7.51 8.98 8.85
C LEU A 43 -6.32 9.90 9.14
N ASP A 44 -6.64 11.14 9.51
CA ASP A 44 -5.64 12.10 10.03
C ASP A 44 -4.91 11.49 11.24
N GLY A 45 -3.57 11.54 11.20
CA GLY A 45 -2.64 11.01 12.20
C GLY A 45 -2.19 9.57 11.98
N PHE A 46 -2.68 8.88 10.94
CA PHE A 46 -2.36 7.47 10.66
C PHE A 46 -1.43 7.33 9.44
N SER A 47 -1.32 6.11 8.93
CA SER A 47 -0.65 5.78 7.68
C SER A 47 -1.64 5.21 6.67
N GLY A 48 -1.29 5.33 5.39
CA GLY A 48 -2.08 4.81 4.27
C GLY A 48 -1.16 4.24 3.20
N ARG A 49 -1.64 3.26 2.42
CA ARG A 49 -0.91 2.67 1.30
C ARG A 49 -1.61 3.01 0.00
N LEU A 50 -0.84 3.39 -1.00
CA LEU A 50 -1.24 3.36 -2.38
C LEU A 50 -0.43 2.26 -3.07
N GLN A 51 -1.07 1.15 -3.42
CA GLN A 51 -0.35 0.06 -4.07
C GLN A 51 -0.13 0.38 -5.54
N CYS A 52 1.07 0.11 -6.03
CA CYS A 52 1.42 0.21 -7.43
C CYS A 52 2.33 -0.96 -7.76
N THR A 53 1.83 -1.90 -8.56
CA THR A 53 2.52 -3.14 -8.89
C THR A 53 2.69 -3.22 -10.40
N VAL A 54 3.91 -3.46 -10.84
CA VAL A 54 4.26 -3.62 -12.25
C VAL A 54 4.57 -5.07 -12.53
N TYR A 55 3.86 -5.65 -13.49
CA TYR A 55 4.24 -6.91 -14.11
C TYR A 55 5.05 -6.61 -15.37
N ARG A 56 6.22 -7.24 -15.50
CA ARG A 56 7.10 -7.07 -16.67
C ARG A 56 7.99 -8.27 -16.92
N CYS A 57 8.55 -8.36 -18.13
CA CYS A 57 9.66 -9.25 -18.40
C CYS A 57 10.96 -8.74 -17.72
N LYS A 58 11.78 -9.67 -17.21
CA LYS A 58 13.00 -9.38 -16.45
C LYS A 58 14.06 -8.62 -17.27
N ASP A 59 14.15 -8.89 -18.56
CA ASP A 59 15.06 -8.27 -19.53
C ASP A 59 14.67 -6.82 -19.87
N GLN A 60 13.42 -6.43 -19.64
CA GLN A 60 12.93 -5.08 -19.89
C GLN A 60 13.20 -4.16 -18.69
N LYS A 61 13.74 -2.97 -18.97
CA LYS A 61 13.91 -1.91 -17.97
C LYS A 61 12.84 -0.85 -18.16
N LEU A 62 12.36 -0.31 -17.05
CA LEU A 62 11.41 0.80 -17.01
C LEU A 62 11.73 1.68 -15.80
N SER A 63 11.08 2.83 -15.74
CA SER A 63 11.12 3.71 -14.59
C SER A 63 9.70 4.10 -14.19
N VAL A 64 9.42 3.97 -12.89
CA VAL A 64 8.12 4.32 -12.30
C VAL A 64 8.23 5.65 -11.58
N SER A 65 7.28 6.54 -11.79
CA SER A 65 7.22 7.81 -11.05
C SER A 65 5.95 7.88 -10.18
N TRP A 66 6.11 8.47 -8.99
CA TRP A 66 4.98 8.90 -8.17
C TRP A 66 4.83 10.41 -8.23
N LEU A 67 3.60 10.87 -8.42
CA LEU A 67 3.22 12.27 -8.41
C LEU A 67 2.15 12.53 -7.35
N LYS A 68 2.22 13.68 -6.69
CA LYS A 68 1.15 14.24 -5.83
C LYS A 68 0.71 15.56 -6.44
N ASN A 69 -0.58 15.69 -6.77
CA ASN A 69 -1.16 16.86 -7.45
C ASN A 69 -0.33 17.29 -8.68
N ASP A 70 -0.01 16.30 -9.53
CA ASP A 70 0.81 16.44 -10.74
C ASP A 70 2.29 16.88 -10.53
N VAL A 71 2.76 16.93 -9.28
CA VAL A 71 4.18 17.19 -8.95
C VAL A 71 4.88 15.88 -8.61
N ALA A 72 5.97 15.56 -9.31
CA ALA A 72 6.75 14.35 -9.08
C ALA A 72 7.44 14.35 -7.71
N MET A 73 7.19 13.31 -6.92
CA MET A 73 7.74 13.08 -5.58
C MET A 73 8.75 11.94 -5.55
N PHE A 74 8.59 10.93 -6.39
CA PHE A 74 9.60 9.90 -6.63
C PHE A 74 9.83 9.72 -8.12
N ASN A 75 11.09 9.57 -8.49
CA ASN A 75 11.49 9.02 -9.78
C ASN A 75 12.24 7.72 -9.52
N ASN A 76 11.64 6.62 -9.95
CA ASN A 76 11.98 5.28 -9.52
C ASN A 76 11.98 5.19 -7.98
N THR A 77 13.09 4.76 -7.39
CA THR A 77 13.28 4.70 -5.93
C THR A 77 13.82 5.99 -5.30
N LYS A 78 14.08 7.03 -6.10
CA LYS A 78 14.70 8.26 -5.63
C LYS A 78 13.64 9.31 -5.29
N PHE A 79 13.65 9.78 -4.05
CA PHE A 79 12.83 10.91 -3.62
C PHE A 79 13.31 12.23 -4.24
N LEU A 80 12.36 13.08 -4.65
CA LEU A 80 12.60 14.38 -5.25
C LEU A 80 12.26 15.49 -4.25
N ALA A 81 13.29 16.10 -3.64
CA ALA A 81 13.12 17.19 -2.68
C ALA A 81 12.44 18.44 -3.27
N SER A 82 12.46 18.59 -4.60
CA SER A 82 11.74 19.64 -5.33
C SER A 82 10.21 19.50 -5.28
N SER A 83 9.69 18.37 -4.78
CA SER A 83 8.24 18.10 -4.72
C SER A 83 7.50 18.94 -3.67
N GLY A 84 8.22 19.50 -2.69
CA GLY A 84 7.61 20.18 -1.55
C GLY A 84 6.93 19.24 -0.54
N VAL A 85 7.00 17.92 -0.75
CA VAL A 85 6.54 16.90 0.22
C VAL A 85 7.60 16.74 1.31
N ASP A 86 7.18 16.58 2.56
CA ASP A 86 8.09 16.23 3.64
C ASP A 86 8.62 14.79 3.43
N PRO A 87 9.94 14.57 3.30
CA PRO A 87 10.50 13.23 3.10
C PRO A 87 10.20 12.27 4.26
N SER A 88 9.88 12.77 5.45
CA SER A 88 9.52 11.94 6.60
C SER A 88 8.05 11.47 6.58
N SER A 89 7.19 12.16 5.81
CA SER A 89 5.77 11.82 5.69
C SER A 89 5.46 10.78 4.61
N VAL A 90 6.47 10.36 3.84
CA VAL A 90 6.31 9.38 2.76
C VAL A 90 7.42 8.33 2.74
N ILE A 91 7.08 7.09 2.45
CA ILE A 91 8.03 6.00 2.18
C ILE A 91 7.64 5.32 0.89
N LEU A 92 8.61 5.08 0.00
CA LEU A 92 8.41 4.17 -1.13
C LEU A 92 8.87 2.77 -0.73
N GLN A 93 7.93 1.81 -0.74
CA GLN A 93 8.22 0.39 -0.60
C GLN A 93 8.53 -0.18 -1.99
N HIS A 94 9.77 -0.62 -2.18
CA HIS A 94 10.22 -1.22 -3.44
C HIS A 94 10.70 -2.66 -3.22
N THR A 95 10.09 -3.61 -3.92
CA THR A 95 10.47 -5.04 -3.87
C THR A 95 10.32 -5.67 -5.25
N ILE A 96 11.16 -6.66 -5.55
CA ILE A 96 11.07 -7.47 -6.76
C ILE A 96 10.82 -8.92 -6.34
N ASP A 97 9.77 -9.52 -6.90
CA ASP A 97 9.43 -10.93 -6.72
C ASP A 97 9.64 -11.65 -8.05
N GLU A 98 10.68 -12.49 -8.09
CA GLU A 98 11.06 -13.27 -9.27
C GLU A 98 10.34 -14.62 -9.38
N GLU A 99 9.60 -15.04 -8.34
CA GLU A 99 8.98 -16.37 -8.23
C GLU A 99 7.45 -16.36 -8.46
N SER A 100 6.82 -15.19 -8.42
CA SER A 100 5.36 -15.02 -8.31
C SER A 100 4.50 -15.41 -9.52
N VAL A 101 5.02 -15.55 -10.74
CA VAL A 101 4.18 -15.80 -11.93
C VAL A 101 4.54 -17.12 -12.60
N LYS A 102 3.62 -18.10 -12.54
CA LYS A 102 3.73 -19.34 -13.34
C LYS A 102 3.74 -18.94 -14.82
N GLY A 103 4.73 -19.39 -15.59
CA GLY A 103 5.03 -18.89 -16.94
C GLY A 103 3.90 -18.95 -17.98
N GLU A 104 2.79 -19.65 -17.72
CA GLU A 104 1.60 -19.69 -18.60
C GLU A 104 0.73 -18.42 -18.48
N GLU A 105 0.46 -17.90 -17.27
CA GLU A 105 -0.33 -16.67 -17.08
C GLU A 105 0.37 -15.44 -17.70
N CYS A 106 1.70 -15.46 -17.70
CA CYS A 106 2.47 -14.36 -18.25
C CYS A 106 2.41 -14.26 -19.78
N LYS A 107 2.45 -15.41 -20.48
CA LYS A 107 2.37 -15.42 -21.96
C LYS A 107 1.03 -14.88 -22.44
N GLU A 108 -0.06 -15.21 -21.74
CA GLU A 108 -1.39 -14.71 -22.06
C GLU A 108 -1.55 -13.22 -21.72
N MET A 109 -1.08 -12.80 -20.55
CA MET A 109 -1.16 -11.40 -20.08
C MET A 109 -0.47 -10.44 -21.05
N PHE A 110 0.65 -10.85 -21.64
CA PHE A 110 1.45 -10.02 -22.52
C PHE A 110 1.31 -10.36 -24.01
N LYS A 111 0.57 -11.39 -24.39
CA LYS A 111 0.44 -11.82 -25.79
C LYS A 111 1.79 -11.91 -26.51
N LEU A 112 2.78 -12.50 -25.84
CA LEU A 112 4.14 -12.58 -26.36
C LEU A 112 4.15 -13.30 -27.74
N PRO A 113 4.97 -12.84 -28.71
CA PRO A 113 5.14 -13.55 -29.98
C PRO A 113 5.50 -15.02 -29.75
N GLN A 114 5.07 -15.92 -30.64
CA GLN A 114 5.20 -17.37 -30.44
C GLN A 114 6.64 -17.88 -30.19
N GLU A 115 7.65 -17.09 -30.57
CA GLU A 115 9.08 -17.42 -30.39
C GLU A 115 9.76 -16.66 -29.23
N ARG A 116 9.08 -15.70 -28.59
CA ARG A 116 9.64 -14.94 -27.47
C ARG A 116 9.33 -15.63 -26.15
N THR A 117 10.37 -16.05 -25.43
CA THR A 117 10.27 -16.49 -24.04
C THR A 117 10.84 -15.40 -23.14
N CYS A 118 10.09 -15.03 -22.09
CA CYS A 118 10.60 -14.10 -21.07
C CYS A 118 10.29 -14.63 -19.67
N GLN A 119 11.21 -14.42 -18.73
CA GLN A 119 10.95 -14.63 -17.31
C GLN A 119 10.23 -13.40 -16.79
N CYS A 120 9.03 -13.58 -16.25
CA CYS A 120 8.21 -12.49 -15.75
C CYS A 120 8.45 -12.30 -14.28
N ILE A 121 8.52 -11.04 -13.87
CA ILE A 121 8.71 -10.65 -12.49
C ILE A 121 7.62 -9.68 -12.10
N THR A 122 7.34 -9.65 -10.80
CA THR A 122 6.44 -8.66 -10.20
C THR A 122 7.29 -7.65 -9.45
N GLU A 123 7.13 -6.37 -9.74
CA GLU A 123 7.89 -5.30 -9.11
C GLU A 123 6.93 -4.33 -8.42
N ASN A 124 7.09 -4.18 -7.10
CA ASN A 124 6.24 -3.36 -6.27
C ASN A 124 6.86 -1.97 -6.10
N TYR A 125 6.06 -0.92 -6.27
CA TYR A 125 6.40 0.48 -6.04
C TYR A 125 5.37 1.15 -5.12
N SER A 126 4.91 0.47 -4.06
CA SER A 126 3.84 1.01 -3.21
C SER A 126 4.30 2.25 -2.44
N LEU A 127 3.46 3.28 -2.42
CA LEU A 127 3.67 4.47 -1.62
C LEU A 127 2.98 4.32 -0.26
N VAL A 128 3.72 4.55 0.82
CA VAL A 128 3.20 4.63 2.18
C VAL A 128 3.22 6.09 2.63
N LEU A 129 2.05 6.63 2.94
CA LEU A 129 1.90 7.93 3.60
C LEU A 129 1.97 7.70 5.12
N ARG A 130 2.68 8.56 5.85
CA ARG A 130 2.93 8.45 7.29
C ARG A 130 2.51 9.72 8.01
N ASN A 131 1.90 9.55 9.18
CA ASN A 131 1.45 10.65 10.03
C ASN A 131 0.62 11.65 9.19
N ILE A 132 -0.35 11.10 8.45
CA ILE A 132 -1.17 11.78 7.45
C ILE A 132 -1.82 13.01 8.08
N THR A 133 -1.75 14.14 7.39
CA THR A 133 -2.43 15.38 7.74
C THR A 133 -3.44 15.74 6.67
N LYS A 134 -4.32 16.71 6.93
CA LYS A 134 -5.22 17.23 5.88
C LYS A 134 -4.52 17.69 4.59
N GLN A 135 -3.26 18.12 4.70
CA GLN A 135 -2.47 18.57 3.54
C GLN A 135 -1.99 17.40 2.67
N ASP A 136 -2.11 16.17 3.15
CA ASP A 136 -1.82 14.95 2.41
C ASP A 136 -3.01 14.49 1.56
N GLY A 137 -4.16 15.13 1.69
CA GLY A 137 -5.27 14.93 0.75
C GLY A 137 -4.92 15.42 -0.66
N GLY A 138 -5.50 14.77 -1.66
CA GLY A 138 -5.35 15.16 -3.06
C GLY A 138 -5.23 13.98 -4.01
N ASN A 139 -4.81 14.29 -5.23
CA ASN A 139 -4.66 13.29 -6.28
C ASN A 139 -3.23 12.76 -6.28
N TYR A 140 -3.11 11.44 -6.33
CA TYR A 140 -1.84 10.73 -6.44
C TYR A 140 -1.83 9.91 -7.71
N ARG A 141 -0.69 9.86 -8.39
CA ARG A 141 -0.53 9.09 -9.62
C ARG A 141 0.73 8.25 -9.57
N CYS A 142 0.60 6.96 -9.83
CA CYS A 142 1.71 6.08 -10.18
C CYS A 142 1.72 5.90 -11.68
N LEU A 143 2.85 6.12 -12.35
CA LEU A 143 2.94 5.96 -13.81
C LEU A 143 4.24 5.31 -14.23
N ILE A 144 4.19 4.61 -15.37
CA ILE A 144 5.39 4.14 -16.06
C ILE A 144 5.84 5.25 -17.01
N ASN A 145 7.11 5.66 -16.96
CA ASN A 145 7.58 6.80 -17.74
C ASN A 145 7.70 6.49 -19.24
N GLU A 146 7.97 5.23 -19.58
CA GLU A 146 8.24 4.78 -20.95
C GLU A 146 6.96 4.47 -21.76
N VAL A 147 5.83 4.25 -21.09
CA VAL A 147 4.56 3.88 -21.74
C VAL A 147 3.39 4.63 -21.10
N PRO A 148 2.29 4.92 -21.83
CA PRO A 148 1.15 5.65 -21.30
C PRO A 148 0.26 4.78 -20.39
N GLN A 149 0.84 4.18 -19.34
CA GLN A 149 0.13 3.46 -18.29
C GLN A 149 0.28 4.18 -16.97
N GLN A 150 -0.85 4.41 -16.30
CA GLN A 150 -0.91 5.09 -15.02
C GLN A 150 -2.06 4.56 -14.16
N LEU A 151 -1.93 4.76 -12.85
CA LEU A 151 -2.95 4.54 -11.85
C LEU A 151 -3.17 5.85 -11.11
N ASP A 152 -4.43 6.28 -11.06
CA ASP A 152 -4.85 7.49 -10.38
C ASP A 152 -5.59 7.14 -9.09
N PHE A 153 -5.22 7.81 -8.01
CA PHE A 153 -5.81 7.65 -6.68
C PHE A 153 -6.23 9.00 -6.15
N HIS A 154 -7.38 9.06 -5.49
CA HIS A 154 -7.82 10.23 -4.74
C HIS A 154 -7.81 9.90 -3.25
N VAL A 155 -6.94 10.59 -2.50
CA VAL A 155 -6.81 10.41 -1.06
C VAL A 155 -7.68 11.45 -0.36
N GLU A 156 -8.72 10.99 0.32
CA GLU A 156 -9.54 11.84 1.20
C GLU A 156 -9.10 11.67 2.65
N VAL A 157 -8.66 12.76 3.27
CA VAL A 157 -8.27 12.75 4.69
C VAL A 157 -9.47 13.07 5.55
N LEU A 158 -9.97 12.04 6.23
CA LEU A 158 -11.07 12.14 7.16
C LEU A 158 -10.58 12.75 8.48
N ASN A 159 -11.32 13.75 8.97
CA ASN A 159 -11.19 14.23 10.35
C ASN A 159 -11.51 13.07 11.28
N SER A 160 -10.48 12.48 11.89
CA SER A 160 -10.72 11.31 12.73
C SER A 160 -11.40 11.70 14.04
N GLY A 161 -11.26 12.95 14.51
CA GLY A 161 -11.63 13.33 15.88
C GLY A 161 -10.79 12.58 16.94
N LEU A 162 -9.94 11.65 16.50
CA LEU A 162 -9.02 10.87 17.29
C LEU A 162 -7.84 11.78 17.64
N LYS A 163 -7.36 11.70 18.88
CA LYS A 163 -6.17 12.43 19.31
C LYS A 163 -4.99 12.03 18.41
N GLN A 164 -4.50 12.96 17.61
CA GLN A 164 -3.40 12.72 16.66
C GLN A 164 -2.24 12.00 17.35
N GLY A 165 -1.69 10.98 16.69
CA GLY A 165 -0.52 10.27 17.20
C GLY A 165 -0.74 9.51 18.52
N PHE A 166 -1.98 9.24 18.96
CA PHE A 166 -2.23 8.46 20.19
C PHE A 166 -1.45 7.15 20.20
N HIS A 167 -1.33 6.50 19.03
CA HIS A 167 -0.61 5.26 18.82
C HIS A 167 0.86 5.33 19.27
N LYS A 168 1.49 6.52 19.25
CA LYS A 168 2.88 6.74 19.69
C LYS A 168 3.08 6.49 21.19
N HIS A 169 2.03 6.67 21.99
CA HIS A 169 2.08 6.51 23.44
C HIS A 169 1.64 5.11 23.91
N ILE A 170 1.06 4.31 23.01
CA ILE A 170 0.66 2.94 23.30
C ILE A 170 1.90 2.04 23.24
N LYS A 171 2.19 1.35 24.35
CA LYS A 171 3.41 0.55 24.54
C LYS A 171 3.19 -0.96 24.49
N TYR A 172 1.95 -1.43 24.60
CA TYR A 172 1.69 -2.86 24.56
C TYR A 172 2.19 -3.49 23.25
N ASP A 173 2.61 -4.75 23.34
CA ASP A 173 3.06 -5.54 22.19
C ASP A 173 2.49 -6.96 22.28
N TYR A 174 1.46 -7.22 21.47
CA TYR A 174 0.84 -8.53 21.33
C TYR A 174 1.21 -9.21 20.00
N THR A 175 2.31 -8.79 19.36
CA THR A 175 2.71 -9.27 18.04
C THR A 175 2.81 -10.78 17.98
N ALA A 176 3.41 -11.42 18.99
CA ALA A 176 3.57 -12.87 19.04
C ALA A 176 2.21 -13.61 19.01
N CYS A 177 1.27 -13.21 19.88
CA CYS A 177 -0.07 -13.81 19.92
C CYS A 177 -0.84 -13.55 18.61
N CYS A 178 -0.77 -12.33 18.07
CA CYS A 178 -1.45 -11.99 16.84
C CYS A 178 -0.94 -12.78 15.61
N LEU A 179 0.37 -13.06 15.56
CA LEU A 179 0.96 -13.90 14.51
C LEU A 179 0.51 -15.35 14.64
N GLU A 180 0.55 -15.91 15.85
CA GLU A 180 0.09 -17.27 16.13
C GLU A 180 -1.40 -17.46 15.76
N ARG A 181 -2.22 -16.44 16.03
CA ARG A 181 -3.65 -16.45 15.73
C ARG A 181 -3.99 -16.10 14.28
N GLY A 182 -3.00 -15.84 13.43
CA GLY A 182 -3.20 -15.64 12.00
C GLY A 182 -4.02 -14.39 11.64
N ILE A 183 -3.86 -13.29 12.38
CA ILE A 183 -4.50 -12.01 12.05
C ILE A 183 -3.96 -11.50 10.70
N ASN A 184 -4.86 -11.04 9.83
CA ASN A 184 -4.51 -10.53 8.50
C ASN A 184 -3.46 -9.40 8.60
N PRO A 185 -2.42 -9.40 7.74
CA PRO A 185 -1.41 -8.35 7.71
C PRO A 185 -1.92 -6.91 7.79
N LEU A 186 -3.04 -6.58 7.12
CA LEU A 186 -3.65 -5.23 7.12
C LEU A 186 -4.25 -4.82 8.48
N CYS A 187 -4.42 -5.79 9.39
CA CYS A 187 -5.05 -5.62 10.70
C CYS A 187 -4.05 -5.72 11.86
N ARG A 188 -2.83 -6.23 11.60
CA ARG A 188 -1.83 -6.51 12.64
C ARG A 188 -1.31 -5.27 13.35
N SER A 189 -1.46 -4.09 12.76
CA SER A 189 -1.09 -2.82 13.40
C SER A 189 -1.84 -2.56 14.71
N MET A 190 -2.99 -3.21 14.97
CA MET A 190 -3.66 -3.16 16.28
C MET A 190 -2.86 -3.82 17.40
N CYS A 191 -2.02 -4.80 17.07
CA CYS A 191 -1.26 -5.62 18.02
C CYS A 191 -0.05 -4.91 18.61
N LYS A 192 0.47 -3.91 17.88
CA LYS A 192 1.57 -3.06 18.33
C LYS A 192 1.39 -1.65 17.75
N PRO A 193 0.47 -0.84 18.32
CA PRO A 193 0.08 0.43 17.72
C PRO A 193 1.22 1.43 17.59
N ARG A 194 2.27 1.33 18.42
CA ARG A 194 3.47 2.15 18.28
C ARG A 194 4.07 2.09 16.88
N ASP A 195 3.98 0.95 16.22
CA ASP A 195 4.53 0.69 14.89
C ASP A 195 3.46 0.83 13.78
N MET A 196 2.25 1.26 14.12
CA MET A 196 1.14 1.44 13.18
C MET A 196 1.45 2.44 12.07
N TYR A 197 2.46 3.29 12.23
CA TYR A 197 2.88 4.20 11.18
C TYR A 197 3.74 3.51 10.10
N LEU A 198 4.34 2.36 10.39
CA LEU A 198 5.23 1.61 9.49
C LEU A 198 4.43 0.74 8.53
N GLU A 199 3.35 0.16 9.04
CA GLU A 199 2.47 -0.74 8.31
C GLU A 199 1.16 -0.04 8.00
N VAL A 200 0.46 -0.53 6.98
CA VAL A 200 -0.83 0.07 6.60
C VAL A 200 -1.90 -0.58 7.44
N PHE A 201 -2.54 0.25 8.26
CA PHE A 201 -3.64 -0.16 9.09
C PHE A 201 -4.96 0.24 8.45
N ASP A 202 -5.71 -0.75 7.97
CA ASP A 202 -7.07 -0.55 7.49
C ASP A 202 -8.04 -1.33 8.39
N PRO A 203 -8.55 -0.72 9.47
CA PRO A 203 -9.52 -1.37 10.34
C PRO A 203 -10.86 -1.66 9.66
N ILE A 204 -11.15 -1.03 8.50
CA ILE A 204 -12.41 -1.23 7.78
C ILE A 204 -12.36 -2.55 6.99
N SER A 205 -11.19 -2.93 6.49
CA SER A 205 -10.95 -4.20 5.79
C SER A 205 -10.81 -5.41 6.72
N CYS A 206 -10.69 -5.19 8.03
CA CYS A 206 -10.60 -6.27 9.02
C CYS A 206 -11.90 -7.04 9.18
N GLN A 207 -11.78 -8.37 9.19
CA GLN A 207 -12.93 -9.28 9.31
C GLN A 207 -13.22 -9.61 10.78
N THR A 208 -14.39 -10.23 11.03
CA THR A 208 -14.78 -10.70 12.37
C THR A 208 -13.69 -11.56 13.03
N ALA A 209 -13.02 -12.43 12.26
CA ALA A 209 -11.96 -13.28 12.78
C ALA A 209 -10.75 -12.48 13.27
N ASP A 210 -10.34 -11.43 12.54
CA ASP A 210 -9.21 -10.57 12.89
C ASP A 210 -9.47 -9.86 14.23
N PHE A 211 -10.65 -9.26 14.39
CA PHE A 211 -11.03 -8.62 15.64
C PHE A 211 -11.16 -9.62 16.78
N LYS A 212 -11.80 -10.76 16.57
CA LYS A 212 -11.94 -11.80 17.62
C LYS A 212 -10.58 -12.28 18.11
N ASN A 213 -9.65 -12.53 17.20
CA ASN A 213 -8.30 -12.97 17.52
C ASN A 213 -7.49 -11.87 18.22
N PHE A 214 -7.62 -10.62 17.80
CA PHE A 214 -7.00 -9.49 18.49
C PHE A 214 -7.55 -9.34 19.92
N ILE A 215 -8.88 -9.37 20.09
CA ILE A 215 -9.54 -9.28 21.40
C ILE A 215 -9.09 -10.43 22.32
N HIS A 216 -8.96 -11.64 21.79
CA HIS A 216 -8.40 -12.75 22.55
C HIS A 216 -6.98 -12.44 23.07
N CYS A 217 -6.11 -11.84 22.25
CA CYS A 217 -4.75 -11.52 22.65
C CYS A 217 -4.69 -10.43 23.73
N VAL A 218 -5.42 -9.32 23.57
CA VAL A 218 -5.39 -8.22 24.55
C VAL A 218 -6.09 -8.57 25.87
N THR A 219 -7.05 -9.50 25.84
CA THR A 219 -7.76 -9.98 27.03
C THR A 219 -7.07 -11.15 27.72
N ASP A 220 -5.95 -11.66 27.19
CA ASP A 220 -5.28 -12.88 27.67
C ASP A 220 -6.28 -14.04 27.84
N ASP A 221 -6.96 -14.39 26.75
CA ASP A 221 -8.03 -15.41 26.71
C ASP A 221 -9.14 -15.16 27.75
N GLY A 222 -9.52 -13.89 27.90
CA GLY A 222 -10.58 -13.46 28.81
C GLY A 222 -10.19 -13.34 30.29
N ARG A 223 -8.92 -13.49 30.66
CA ARG A 223 -8.45 -13.20 32.03
C ARG A 223 -8.52 -11.71 32.36
N LYS A 224 -8.38 -10.83 31.36
CA LYS A 224 -8.49 -9.38 31.51
C LYS A 224 -9.82 -8.87 30.94
N ASN A 225 -10.42 -7.89 31.63
CA ASN A 225 -11.65 -7.23 31.21
C ASN A 225 -11.52 -5.72 31.39
N TYR A 226 -11.62 -4.99 30.28
CA TYR A 226 -11.40 -3.54 30.21
C TYR A 226 -12.71 -2.74 30.14
N THR A 227 -13.87 -3.39 30.30
CA THR A 227 -15.20 -2.73 30.21
C THR A 227 -15.31 -1.53 31.15
N SER A 228 -14.84 -1.65 32.39
CA SER A 228 -14.82 -0.55 33.38
C SER A 228 -13.95 0.63 32.91
N CYS A 229 -12.79 0.34 32.31
CA CYS A 229 -11.95 1.39 31.73
C CYS A 229 -12.66 2.08 30.55
N CYS A 230 -13.23 1.31 29.61
CA CYS A 230 -13.97 1.86 28.48
C CYS A 230 -15.15 2.74 28.91
N GLN A 231 -15.90 2.31 29.94
CA GLN A 231 -16.97 3.10 30.55
C GLN A 231 -16.47 4.44 31.09
N SER A 232 -15.38 4.43 31.88
CA SER A 232 -14.81 5.66 32.44
C SER A 232 -14.27 6.62 31.38
N ARG A 233 -13.92 6.11 30.19
CA ARG A 233 -13.46 6.89 29.03
C ARG A 233 -14.58 7.28 28.06
N SER A 234 -15.85 7.10 28.45
CA SER A 234 -17.02 7.46 27.62
C SER A 234 -17.08 6.72 26.27
N VAL A 235 -16.50 5.51 26.20
CA VAL A 235 -16.72 4.62 25.06
C VAL A 235 -18.18 4.15 25.11
N PRO A 236 -18.97 4.29 24.04
CA PRO A 236 -20.37 3.88 24.03
C PRO A 236 -20.56 2.39 24.32
N ASP A 237 -21.65 2.04 24.99
CA ASP A 237 -21.95 0.66 25.42
C ASP A 237 -21.94 -0.36 24.27
N PHE A 238 -22.36 0.05 23.07
CA PHE A 238 -22.34 -0.82 21.90
C PHE A 238 -20.93 -1.17 21.39
N CYS A 239 -19.88 -0.54 21.93
CA CYS A 239 -18.47 -0.83 21.65
C CYS A 239 -17.77 -1.61 22.78
N HIS A 240 -18.44 -1.88 23.91
CA HIS A 240 -17.82 -2.52 25.07
C HIS A 240 -17.44 -4.00 24.84
N ASP A 241 -18.00 -4.63 23.81
CA ASP A 241 -17.58 -5.97 23.41
C ASP A 241 -16.14 -5.98 22.88
N PHE A 242 -15.63 -4.89 22.31
CA PHE A 242 -14.20 -4.73 22.03
C PHE A 242 -13.33 -4.53 23.28
N CYS A 243 -13.92 -4.33 24.45
CA CYS A 243 -13.19 -4.13 25.71
C CYS A 243 -13.15 -5.39 26.58
N SER A 244 -13.72 -6.51 26.12
CA SER A 244 -13.86 -7.74 26.90
C SER A 244 -13.85 -8.97 26.00
N ASN A 245 -13.85 -10.18 26.58
CA ASN A 245 -13.92 -11.42 25.81
C ASN A 245 -15.34 -11.75 25.28
N ASN A 246 -16.24 -10.75 25.24
CA ASN A 246 -17.62 -10.92 24.77
C ASN A 246 -17.77 -10.61 23.27
N PHE A 247 -16.70 -10.21 22.59
CA PHE A 247 -16.74 -9.99 21.14
C PHE A 247 -17.03 -11.29 20.39
N THR A 248 -18.15 -11.32 19.66
CA THR A 248 -18.59 -12.49 18.89
C THR A 248 -18.53 -12.26 17.40
N MET A 249 -19.07 -11.13 16.93
CA MET A 249 -19.20 -10.81 15.52
C MET A 249 -19.16 -9.30 15.28
N LEU A 250 -18.54 -8.89 14.17
CA LEU A 250 -18.58 -7.50 13.71
C LEU A 250 -19.99 -7.14 13.22
N LYS A 251 -20.58 -6.09 13.81
CA LYS A 251 -21.90 -5.56 13.45
C LYS A 251 -21.76 -4.23 12.69
N ARG A 252 -22.80 -3.82 11.95
CA ARG A 252 -22.76 -2.56 11.16
C ARG A 252 -22.47 -1.32 12.01
N ASN A 253 -23.04 -1.25 13.21
CA ASN A 253 -22.82 -0.15 14.16
C ASN A 253 -21.39 -0.15 14.75
N HIS A 254 -20.68 -1.29 14.78
CA HIS A 254 -19.29 -1.32 15.26
C HIS A 254 -18.34 -0.50 14.39
N ARG A 255 -18.71 -0.15 13.17
CA ARG A 255 -17.94 0.82 12.36
C ARG A 255 -17.81 2.18 13.05
N LEU A 256 -18.76 2.55 13.92
CA LEU A 256 -18.67 3.77 14.71
C LEU A 256 -17.68 3.65 15.88
N CYS A 257 -17.31 2.43 16.28
CA CYS A 257 -16.30 2.23 17.33
C CYS A 257 -14.89 2.63 16.88
N LEU A 258 -14.67 2.81 15.56
CA LEU A 258 -13.42 3.33 15.01
C LEU A 258 -13.09 4.73 15.57
N TYR A 259 -14.11 5.53 15.88
CA TYR A 259 -13.96 6.85 16.52
C TYR A 259 -13.54 6.78 18.00
N TYR A 260 -13.50 5.60 18.61
CA TYR A 260 -13.13 5.39 20.01
C TYR A 260 -11.88 4.50 20.14
N LEU A 261 -11.17 4.23 19.04
CA LEU A 261 -9.94 3.42 19.07
C LEU A 261 -8.89 3.95 20.04
N PRO A 262 -8.61 5.27 20.15
CA PRO A 262 -7.64 5.78 21.13
C PRO A 262 -8.02 5.44 22.56
N GLU A 263 -9.28 5.61 22.92
CA GLU A 263 -9.79 5.36 24.26
C GLU A 263 -9.73 3.88 24.61
N ILE A 264 -10.11 3.01 23.66
CA ILE A 264 -10.07 1.56 23.81
C ILE A 264 -8.61 1.07 23.94
N PHE A 265 -7.71 1.53 23.07
CA PHE A 265 -6.31 1.10 23.08
C PHE A 265 -5.58 1.56 24.34
N GLU A 266 -5.92 2.75 24.85
CA GLU A 266 -5.36 3.24 26.10
C GLU A 266 -5.75 2.35 27.30
N CYS A 267 -6.94 1.74 27.29
CA CYS A 267 -7.32 0.78 28.32
C CYS A 267 -6.43 -0.47 28.31
N PHE A 268 -6.06 -0.98 27.14
CA PHE A 268 -5.12 -2.09 27.02
C PHE A 268 -3.71 -1.67 27.45
N ASN A 269 -3.33 -0.43 27.12
CA ASN A 269 -2.02 0.13 27.44
C ASN A 269 -1.75 0.18 28.96
N GLN A 270 -2.74 0.61 29.75
CA GLN A 270 -2.60 0.76 31.20
C GLN A 270 -2.27 -0.55 31.93
N GLN A 271 -2.79 -1.68 31.47
CA GLN A 271 -2.58 -2.99 32.11
C GLN A 271 -1.52 -3.85 31.41
N ALA A 272 -0.77 -3.26 30.47
CA ALA A 272 0.41 -3.86 29.86
C ALA A 272 1.69 -3.56 30.66
N GLU A 273 1.66 -2.55 31.56
CA GLU A 273 2.79 -2.19 32.43
C GLU A 273 2.84 -3.00 33.75
N GLU A 274 1.86 -3.89 34.00
CA GLU A 274 1.75 -4.70 35.22
C GLU A 274 2.29 -6.15 35.11
N THR A 275 3.00 -6.45 34.00
CA THR A 275 3.70 -7.73 33.75
C THR A 275 5.12 -7.48 33.32
#